data_AF-A0A530AGK7-F1
#
_entry.id   AF-A0A530AGK7-F1
#
_cell.length_a   1.000
_cell.length_b   1.000
_cell.length_c   1.000
_cell.angle_alpha   90.00
_cell.angle_beta   90.00
_cell.angle_gamma   90.00
#
_symmetry.space_group_name_H-M   'P 1'
#
loop_
_entity.id
_entity.type
_entity.pdbx_description
1 polymer ?
#
loop_
_entity_poly.entity_id
_entity_poly.type
_entity_poly.pdbx_seq_one_letter_code
_entity_poly.pdbx_strand_id
1 'polypeptide(L)'
;AMREAHMRLEIAAARKEFDGPMAVVCGAWHVPALQAGHTQKSDQALLKGIGRRKTTMTYAPWTGPRLALGYGYGAGVVAPGWCKHLWQTRGQDDASVLWLARIASVLRAKGHMISTASLIEAERLARALAAIRERPKP
;
A
#
# COMPACT_ATOMS: atom_id res chain seq x y z
N ALA A 1 -16.89 -7.80 -6.59
CA ALA A 1 -17.91 -7.59 -7.65
C ALA A 1 -18.79 -6.37 -7.39
N MET A 2 -19.55 -6.29 -6.28
CA MET A 2 -20.43 -5.14 -6.00
C MET A 2 -19.67 -3.82 -5.84
N ARG A 3 -18.51 -3.84 -5.16
CA ARG A 3 -17.65 -2.66 -5.01
C ARG A 3 -17.22 -2.10 -6.37
N GLU A 4 -16.74 -2.95 -7.26
CA GLU A 4 -16.29 -2.58 -8.59
C GLU A 4 -17.45 -2.11 -9.49
N ALA A 5 -18.64 -2.71 -9.35
CA ALA A 5 -19.86 -2.26 -10.02
C ALA A 5 -20.22 -0.82 -9.60
N HIS A 6 -20.16 -0.51 -8.31
CA HIS A 6 -20.35 0.86 -7.82
C HIS A 6 -19.29 1.80 -8.40
N MET A 7 -18.00 1.43 -8.37
CA MET A 7 -16.93 2.25 -8.95
C MET A 7 -17.14 2.55 -10.44
N ARG A 8 -17.57 1.57 -11.24
CA ARG A 8 -17.86 1.78 -12.67
C ARG A 8 -19.03 2.74 -12.90
N LEU A 9 -20.07 2.67 -12.07
CA LEU A 9 -21.20 3.60 -12.14
C LEU A 9 -20.77 5.04 -11.79
N GLU A 10 -19.93 5.23 -10.76
CA GLU A 10 -19.39 6.55 -10.40
C GLU A 10 -18.49 7.11 -11.52
N ILE A 11 -17.65 6.28 -12.14
CA ILE A 11 -16.83 6.67 -13.30
C ILE A 11 -17.72 7.09 -14.48
N ALA A 12 -18.79 6.34 -14.75
CA ALA A 12 -19.73 6.66 -15.82
C ALA A 12 -20.54 7.93 -15.54
N ALA A 13 -20.85 8.22 -14.27
CA ALA A 13 -21.49 9.46 -13.86
C ALA A 13 -20.52 10.65 -14.04
N ALA A 14 -19.29 10.54 -13.55
CA ALA A 14 -18.27 11.57 -13.71
C ALA A 14 -18.00 11.88 -15.19
N ARG A 15 -18.02 10.88 -16.07
CA ARG A 15 -17.81 11.08 -17.52
C ARG A 15 -18.93 11.88 -18.20
N LYS A 16 -20.11 11.96 -17.61
CA LYS A 16 -21.20 12.82 -18.09
C LYS A 16 -21.10 14.25 -17.57
N GLU A 17 -20.46 14.43 -16.41
CA GLU A 17 -20.33 15.71 -15.73
C GLU A 17 -19.09 16.49 -16.20
N PHE A 18 -18.00 15.78 -16.50
CA PHE A 18 -16.72 16.38 -16.86
C PHE A 18 -16.30 15.97 -18.27
N ASP A 19 -15.96 16.97 -19.08
CA ASP A 19 -15.37 16.79 -20.40
C ASP A 19 -13.84 16.58 -20.30
N GLY A 20 -13.29 15.84 -21.27
CA GLY A 20 -11.84 15.63 -21.42
C GLY A 20 -11.31 14.29 -20.88
N PRO A 21 -9.97 14.12 -20.88
CA PRO A 21 -9.34 12.89 -20.42
C PRO A 21 -9.57 12.64 -18.93
N MET A 22 -9.94 11.40 -18.57
CA MET A 22 -10.16 10.99 -17.17
C MET A 22 -9.10 9.99 -16.73
N ALA A 23 -8.47 10.26 -15.57
CA ALA A 23 -7.57 9.34 -14.90
C ALA A 23 -8.25 8.76 -13.66
N VAL A 24 -8.25 7.42 -13.54
CA VAL A 24 -8.82 6.72 -12.37
C VAL A 24 -7.69 6.21 -11.50
N VAL A 25 -7.60 6.73 -10.28
CA VAL A 25 -6.64 6.24 -9.26
C VAL A 25 -7.35 5.21 -8.38
N CYS A 26 -6.94 3.95 -8.50
CA CYS A 26 -7.51 2.85 -7.74
C CYS A 26 -6.42 1.84 -7.32
N GLY A 27 -6.75 0.97 -6.37
CA GLY A 27 -5.86 -0.15 -6.01
C GLY A 27 -5.69 -1.12 -7.19
N ALA A 28 -4.49 -1.67 -7.37
CA ALA A 28 -4.13 -2.50 -8.53
C ALA A 28 -5.13 -3.65 -8.81
N TRP A 29 -5.68 -4.27 -7.77
CA TRP A 29 -6.66 -5.35 -7.87
C TRP A 29 -8.01 -4.94 -8.48
N HIS A 30 -8.34 -3.64 -8.49
CA HIS A 30 -9.57 -3.15 -9.12
C HIS A 30 -9.40 -2.94 -10.63
N VAL A 31 -8.16 -2.74 -11.12
CA VAL A 31 -7.91 -2.36 -12.53
C VAL A 31 -8.55 -3.33 -13.53
N PRO A 32 -8.38 -4.66 -13.43
CA PRO A 32 -8.98 -5.58 -14.40
C PRO A 32 -10.52 -5.51 -14.39
N ALA A 33 -11.12 -5.33 -13.22
CA ALA A 33 -12.56 -5.22 -13.09
C ALA A 33 -13.11 -3.89 -13.63
N LEU A 34 -12.35 -2.80 -13.57
CA LEU A 34 -12.73 -1.52 -14.16
C LEU A 34 -12.58 -1.50 -15.69
N GLN A 35 -11.63 -2.28 -16.22
CA GLN A 35 -11.41 -2.43 -17.67
C GLN A 35 -12.38 -3.43 -18.32
N ALA A 36 -12.97 -4.34 -17.54
CA ALA A 36 -13.92 -5.32 -18.05
C ALA A 36 -15.20 -4.67 -18.62
N GLY A 37 -15.68 -5.23 -19.73
CA GLY A 37 -16.92 -4.76 -20.38
C GLY A 37 -18.16 -5.16 -19.59
N HIS A 38 -18.69 -4.24 -18.78
CA HIS A 38 -19.97 -4.40 -18.08
C HIS A 38 -20.98 -3.36 -18.54
N THR A 39 -22.26 -3.74 -18.56
CA THR A 39 -23.34 -2.77 -18.83
C THR A 39 -23.73 -2.06 -17.54
N GLN A 40 -24.13 -0.78 -17.63
CA GLN A 40 -24.65 -0.06 -16.46
C GLN A 40 -25.86 -0.79 -15.83
N LYS A 41 -26.68 -1.46 -16.65
CA LYS A 41 -27.83 -2.26 -16.17
C LYS A 41 -27.40 -3.44 -15.31
N SER A 42 -26.35 -4.17 -15.70
CA SER A 42 -25.84 -5.28 -14.88
C SER A 42 -25.23 -4.79 -13.57
N ASP A 43 -24.53 -3.65 -13.60
CA ASP A 43 -23.94 -3.06 -12.40
C ASP A 43 -25.02 -2.56 -11.43
N GLN A 44 -26.06 -1.90 -11.92
CA GLN A 44 -27.20 -1.48 -11.11
C GLN A 44 -27.95 -2.68 -10.50
N ALA A 45 -28.08 -3.78 -11.24
CA ALA A 45 -28.71 -5.00 -10.73
C ALA A 45 -27.93 -5.59 -9.55
N LEU A 46 -26.59 -5.55 -9.57
CA LEU A 46 -25.74 -6.02 -8.47
C LEU A 46 -25.89 -5.18 -7.19
N LEU A 47 -26.26 -3.91 -7.32
CA LEU A 47 -26.41 -3.00 -6.17
C LEU A 47 -27.85 -2.92 -5.64
N LYS A 48 -28.80 -3.53 -6.34
CA LYS A 48 -30.21 -3.50 -5.97
C LYS A 48 -30.41 -4.19 -4.61
N GLY A 49 -31.12 -3.52 -3.70
CA GLY A 49 -31.45 -4.06 -2.38
C GLY A 49 -30.35 -3.89 -1.33
N ILE A 50 -29.21 -3.27 -1.64
CA ILE A 50 -28.18 -2.96 -0.63
C ILE A 50 -28.70 -1.89 0.33
N GLY A 51 -28.72 -2.23 1.62
CA GLY A 51 -29.10 -1.30 2.67
C GLY A 51 -28.09 -0.15 2.81
N ARG A 52 -28.58 1.09 2.84
CA ARG A 52 -27.74 2.26 3.10
C ARG A 52 -27.30 2.25 4.56
N ARG A 53 -26.01 2.53 4.80
CA ARG A 53 -25.45 2.72 6.14
C ARG A 53 -24.95 4.15 6.27
N LYS A 54 -25.27 4.81 7.38
CA LYS A 54 -24.66 6.11 7.71
C LYS A 54 -23.15 5.90 7.89
N THR A 55 -22.36 6.63 7.12
CA THR A 55 -20.91 6.60 7.17
C THR A 55 -20.38 8.02 7.35
N THR A 56 -19.22 8.13 8.00
CA THR A 56 -18.49 9.38 8.15
C THR A 56 -17.16 9.23 7.45
N MET A 57 -16.80 10.19 6.61
CA MET A 57 -15.50 10.27 5.97
C MET A 57 -14.66 11.33 6.69
N THR A 58 -13.38 11.05 6.88
CA THR A 58 -12.44 12.00 7.49
C THR A 58 -11.14 11.98 6.70
N TYR A 59 -10.64 13.17 6.37
CA TYR A 59 -9.29 13.32 5.84
C TYR A 59 -8.32 13.40 7.01
N ALA A 60 -7.33 12.50 7.02
CA ALA A 60 -6.28 12.49 8.02
C ALA A 60 -4.92 12.76 7.36
N PRO A 61 -4.00 13.46 8.04
CA PRO A 61 -2.63 13.58 7.57
C PRO A 61 -1.99 12.21 7.34
N TRP A 62 -1.31 12.09 6.20
CA TRP A 62 -0.60 10.87 5.80
C TRP A 62 0.62 10.63 6.70
N THR A 63 0.47 9.80 7.73
CA THR A 63 1.55 9.49 8.68
C THR A 63 1.74 7.99 8.81
N GLY A 64 2.99 7.56 9.02
CA GLY A 64 3.35 6.16 9.15
C GLY A 64 2.48 5.40 10.18
N PRO A 65 2.34 5.88 11.43
CA PRO A 65 1.53 5.21 12.44
C PRO A 65 0.06 5.07 12.05
N ARG A 66 -0.58 6.09 11.47
CA ARG A 66 -2.00 6.03 11.08
C ARG A 66 -2.26 5.10 9.89
N LEU A 67 -1.23 4.78 9.10
CA LEU A 67 -1.32 3.86 7.97
C LEU A 67 -0.95 2.42 8.34
N ALA A 68 -0.39 2.21 9.52
CA ALA A 68 0.10 0.91 9.91
C ALA A 68 -1.05 0.00 10.33
N LEU A 69 -1.09 -1.20 9.77
CA LEU A 69 -2.07 -2.23 10.16
C LEU A 69 -2.01 -2.50 11.68
N GLY A 70 -0.79 -2.55 12.24
CA GLY A 70 -0.57 -2.77 13.67
C GLY A 70 -1.07 -1.65 14.60
N TYR A 71 -1.48 -0.50 14.06
CA TYR A 71 -2.05 0.62 14.83
C TYR A 71 -3.58 0.73 14.66
N GLY A 72 -4.23 -0.32 14.15
CA GLY A 72 -5.69 -0.43 14.09
C GLY A 72 -6.34 0.06 12.79
N TYR A 73 -5.54 0.48 11.80
CA TYR A 73 -6.09 0.76 10.48
C TYR A 73 -6.25 -0.54 9.69
N GLY A 74 -7.49 -1.07 9.60
CA GLY A 74 -7.78 -2.38 9.00
C GLY A 74 -7.43 -2.50 7.50
N ALA A 75 -7.31 -1.38 6.80
CA ALA A 75 -6.79 -1.32 5.42
C ALA A 75 -5.32 -0.88 5.37
N GLY A 76 -4.62 -0.93 6.51
CA GLY A 76 -3.27 -0.45 6.69
C GLY A 76 -2.20 -1.35 6.08
N VAL A 77 -1.04 -0.74 5.85
CA VAL A 77 0.15 -1.41 5.35
C VAL A 77 0.93 -1.97 6.55
N VAL A 78 1.52 -3.16 6.41
CA VAL A 78 2.27 -3.81 7.51
C VAL A 78 3.44 -2.96 7.98
N ALA A 79 4.22 -2.40 7.05
CA ALA A 79 5.39 -1.60 7.36
C ALA A 79 5.44 -0.32 6.50
N PRO A 80 4.63 0.72 6.81
CA PRO A 80 4.56 1.94 6.00
C PRO A 80 5.91 2.65 5.85
N GLY A 81 6.72 2.64 6.91
CA GLY A 81 8.06 3.22 6.88
C GLY A 81 9.01 2.50 5.92
N TRP A 82 8.96 1.17 5.87
CA TRP A 82 9.75 0.37 4.94
C TRP A 82 9.33 0.60 3.49
N CYS A 83 8.02 0.62 3.21
CA CYS A 83 7.51 0.94 1.88
C CYS A 83 7.96 2.33 1.40
N LYS A 84 7.90 3.34 2.29
CA LYS A 84 8.41 4.68 2.00
C LYS A 84 9.92 4.67 1.71
N HIS A 85 10.69 3.92 2.49
CA HIS A 85 12.13 3.78 2.27
C HIS A 85 12.44 3.16 0.90
N LEU A 86 11.83 2.03 0.57
CA LEU A 86 12.00 1.38 -0.73
C LEU A 86 11.65 2.29 -1.91
N TRP A 87 10.61 3.12 -1.76
CA TRP A 87 10.27 4.11 -2.77
C TRP A 87 11.36 5.18 -2.94
N GLN A 88 11.93 5.66 -1.83
CA GLN A 88 12.98 6.69 -1.82
C GLN A 88 14.33 6.15 -2.32
N THR A 89 14.63 4.88 -2.05
CA THR A 89 15.86 4.19 -2.50
C THR A 89 15.64 3.34 -3.74
N ARG A 90 14.59 3.62 -4.53
CA ARG A 90 14.28 2.83 -5.73
C ARG A 90 15.46 2.85 -6.71
N GLY A 91 15.77 1.69 -7.27
CA GLY A 91 16.92 1.53 -8.19
C GLY A 91 18.28 1.41 -7.51
N GLN A 92 18.33 1.39 -6.17
CA GLN A 92 19.54 1.10 -5.41
C GLN A 92 19.54 -0.37 -4.93
N ASP A 93 20.70 -1.02 -4.98
CA ASP A 93 20.86 -2.41 -4.58
C ASP A 93 21.18 -2.60 -3.08
N ASP A 94 21.44 -1.49 -2.38
CA ASP A 94 21.82 -1.43 -0.97
C ASP A 94 20.67 -0.95 -0.05
N ALA A 95 19.42 -0.94 -0.54
CA ALA A 95 18.26 -0.45 0.20
C ALA A 95 18.10 -1.11 1.59
N SER A 96 18.36 -2.42 1.72
CA SER A 96 18.34 -3.15 2.99
C SER A 96 19.44 -2.69 3.95
N VAL A 97 20.65 -2.48 3.45
CA VAL A 97 21.80 -1.97 4.21
C VAL A 97 21.53 -0.57 4.74
N LEU A 98 21.03 0.34 3.88
CA LEU A 98 20.68 1.70 4.28
C LEU A 98 19.59 1.73 5.35
N TRP A 99 18.64 0.79 5.30
CA TRP A 99 17.61 0.65 6.31
C TRP A 99 18.15 0.16 7.66
N LEU A 100 19.02 -0.86 7.65
CA LEU A 100 19.69 -1.35 8.84
C LEU A 100 20.59 -0.26 9.47
N ALA A 101 21.31 0.51 8.65
CA ALA A 101 22.09 1.64 9.12
C ALA A 101 21.21 2.70 9.81
N ARG A 102 20.03 2.99 9.24
CA ARG A 102 19.05 3.90 9.84
C ARG A 102 18.51 3.36 11.17
N ILE A 103 18.18 2.08 11.25
CA ILE A 103 17.75 1.44 12.50
C ILE A 103 18.86 1.54 13.56
N ALA A 104 20.09 1.20 13.22
CA ALA A 104 21.22 1.30 14.13
C ALA A 104 21.47 2.74 14.59
N SER A 105 21.34 3.72 13.71
CA SER A 105 21.44 5.14 14.09
C SER A 105 20.41 5.51 15.17
N VAL A 106 19.16 5.10 15.01
CA VAL A 106 18.09 5.34 16.01
C VAL A 106 18.37 4.60 17.31
N LEU A 107 18.83 3.35 17.25
CA LEU A 107 19.14 2.55 18.44
C LEU A 107 20.34 3.12 19.21
N ARG A 108 21.41 3.52 18.51
CA ARG A 108 22.59 4.16 19.11
C ARG A 108 22.23 5.50 19.76
N ALA A 109 21.38 6.31 19.11
CA ALA A 109 20.89 7.56 19.69
C ALA A 109 20.08 7.35 20.99
N LYS A 110 19.48 6.15 21.17
CA LYS A 110 18.80 5.74 22.41
C LYS A 110 19.72 5.06 23.43
N GLY A 111 21.03 5.02 23.18
CA GLY A 111 22.03 4.44 24.08
C GLY A 111 22.29 2.95 23.88
N HIS A 112 21.71 2.31 22.85
CA HIS A 112 22.00 0.90 22.58
C HIS A 112 23.33 0.72 21.84
N MET A 113 24.18 -0.18 22.33
CA MET A 113 25.44 -0.55 21.67
C MET A 113 25.19 -1.50 20.51
N ILE A 114 24.96 -0.96 19.32
CA ILE A 114 24.84 -1.73 18.08
C ILE A 114 26.16 -1.67 17.31
N SER A 115 26.88 -2.79 17.27
CA SER A 115 28.14 -2.90 16.52
C SER A 115 27.89 -2.96 15.00
N THR A 116 28.88 -2.56 14.20
CA THR A 116 28.84 -2.75 12.75
C THR A 116 28.83 -4.23 12.37
N ALA A 117 29.50 -5.10 13.14
CA ALA A 117 29.47 -6.54 12.93
C ALA A 117 28.03 -7.10 13.03
N SER A 118 27.25 -6.64 14.02
CA SER A 118 25.84 -7.02 14.16
C SER A 118 24.99 -6.62 12.95
N LEU A 119 25.27 -5.47 12.33
CA LEU A 119 24.57 -5.04 11.11
C LEU A 119 24.91 -5.92 9.91
N ILE A 120 26.19 -6.27 9.75
CA ILE A 120 26.64 -7.16 8.67
C ILE A 120 25.97 -8.53 8.79
N GLU A 121 25.93 -9.11 9.99
CA GLU A 121 25.27 -10.40 10.20
C GLU A 121 23.75 -10.31 10.03
N ALA A 122 23.11 -9.21 10.46
CA ALA A 122 21.68 -9.01 10.22
C ALA A 122 21.36 -8.96 8.71
N GLU A 123 22.18 -8.25 7.93
CA GLU A 123 22.01 -8.20 6.48
C GLU A 123 22.26 -9.55 5.82
N ARG A 124 23.33 -10.26 6.22
CA ARG A 124 23.63 -11.60 5.72
C ARG A 124 22.48 -12.56 5.98
N LEU A 125 21.95 -12.55 7.20
CA LEU A 125 20.80 -13.38 7.59
C LEU A 125 19.55 -13.03 6.76
N ALA A 126 19.26 -11.74 6.60
CA ALA A 126 18.12 -11.27 5.82
C ALA A 126 18.20 -11.75 4.36
N ARG A 127 19.40 -11.67 3.74
CA ARG A 127 19.64 -12.18 2.38
C ARG A 127 19.54 -13.70 2.29
N ALA A 128 20.09 -14.43 3.25
CA ALA A 128 19.99 -15.89 3.30
C ALA A 128 18.52 -16.34 3.41
N LEU A 129 17.73 -15.68 4.26
CA LEU A 129 16.30 -15.95 4.40
C LEU A 129 15.51 -15.61 3.12
N ALA A 130 15.86 -14.51 2.44
CA ALA A 130 15.26 -14.18 1.15
C ALA A 130 15.52 -15.28 0.12
N ALA A 131 16.77 -15.75 0.02
CA ALA A 131 17.16 -16.82 -0.89
C ALA A 131 16.43 -18.14 -0.60
N ILE A 132 16.36 -18.56 0.67
CA ILE A 132 15.62 -19.77 1.09
C ILE A 132 14.13 -19.67 0.73
N ARG A 133 13.57 -18.45 0.75
CA ARG A 133 12.16 -18.18 0.45
C ARG A 133 11.91 -17.84 -1.02
N GLU A 134 12.92 -17.97 -1.87
CA GLU A 134 12.85 -17.62 -3.30
C GLU A 134 12.37 -16.18 -3.55
N ARG A 135 12.78 -15.26 -2.67
CA ARG A 135 12.48 -13.83 -2.82
C ARG A 135 13.66 -13.09 -3.45
N PRO A 136 13.40 -12.15 -4.37
CA PRO A 136 14.47 -11.44 -5.07
C PRO A 136 15.27 -10.50 -4.15
N LYS A 137 14.69 -10.08 -3.02
CA LYS A 137 15.28 -9.18 -2.03
C LYS A 137 14.76 -9.52 -0.61
N PRO A 138 15.50 -9.16 0.45
CA PRO A 138 15.03 -9.24 1.83
C PRO A 138 13.69 -8.54 2.10
#